data_AF-A0A924NHP7-F1
#
_entry.id   AF-A0A924NHP7-F1
#
_cell.length_a   1.000
_cell.length_b   1.000
_cell.length_c   1.000
_cell.angle_alpha   90.00
_cell.angle_beta   90.00
_cell.angle_gamma   90.00
#
_symmetry.space_group_name_H-M   'P 1'
#
loop_
_entity.id
_entity.type
_entity.pdbx_description
1 polymer ?
#
loop_
_entity_poly.entity_id
_entity_poly.type
_entity_poly.pdbx_seq_one_letter_code
_entity_poly.pdbx_strand_id
1 'polypeptide(L)'
;SMTKRERANPDLLAASRKKRVAAGAGLEVQELNRLLKQHKQMAEMMKKMGKGGMMKNALKQMLGNKGGMDPSTMDPAKLEEAARAMKGMGGGGIPGMPRGMTLPSGLSGLMKKK
;
A
#
# COMPACT_ATOMS: atom_id res chain seq x y z
N SER A 1 5.02 -28.30 -21.99
CA SER A 1 5.17 -27.68 -20.66
C SER A 1 6.43 -26.78 -20.55
N MET A 2 6.57 -25.96 -19.49
CA MET A 2 7.73 -25.08 -19.25
C MET A 2 8.92 -25.81 -18.61
N THR A 3 10.14 -25.41 -18.95
CA THR A 3 11.36 -25.86 -18.28
C THR A 3 11.60 -25.14 -16.95
N LYS A 4 12.48 -25.67 -16.09
CA LYS A 4 12.85 -25.03 -14.81
C LYS A 4 13.43 -23.63 -15.01
N ARG A 5 14.28 -23.45 -16.03
CA ARG A 5 14.91 -22.18 -16.39
C ARG A 5 13.88 -21.12 -16.80
N GLU A 6 12.87 -21.52 -17.57
CA GLU A 6 11.81 -20.63 -18.04
C GLU A 6 10.82 -20.26 -16.92
N ARG A 7 10.60 -21.14 -15.94
CA ARG A 7 9.80 -20.82 -14.76
C ARG A 7 10.48 -19.81 -13.84
N ALA A 8 11.79 -19.94 -13.65
CA ALA A 8 12.56 -19.00 -12.83
C ALA A 8 12.59 -17.60 -13.45
N ASN A 9 12.74 -17.53 -14.78
CA ASN A 9 12.83 -16.28 -15.54
C ASN A 9 11.79 -16.26 -16.67
N PRO A 10 10.59 -15.72 -16.41
CA PRO A 10 9.52 -15.62 -17.41
C PRO A 10 9.91 -14.79 -18.66
N ASP A 11 10.87 -13.89 -18.54
CA ASP A 11 11.35 -13.05 -19.66
C ASP A 11 12.10 -13.85 -20.74
N LEU A 12 12.56 -15.07 -20.42
CA LEU A 12 13.21 -15.97 -21.39
C LEU A 12 12.20 -16.61 -22.37
N LEU A 13 10.89 -16.45 -22.15
CA LEU A 13 9.86 -17.00 -23.02
C LEU A 13 9.71 -16.16 -24.30
N ALA A 14 10.58 -16.39 -25.27
CA ALA A 14 10.43 -15.88 -26.64
C ALA A 14 9.26 -16.56 -27.40
N ALA A 15 8.87 -16.02 -28.57
CA ALA A 15 7.71 -16.49 -29.32
C ALA A 15 7.69 -18.01 -29.60
N SER A 16 8.83 -18.59 -30.01
CA SER A 16 8.96 -20.04 -30.23
C SER A 16 8.70 -20.86 -28.95
N ARG A 17 9.26 -20.43 -27.82
CA ARG A 17 9.06 -21.10 -26.52
C ARG A 17 7.62 -20.98 -26.04
N LYS A 18 6.98 -19.82 -26.23
CA LYS A 18 5.56 -19.62 -25.91
C LYS A 18 4.67 -20.59 -26.69
N LYS A 19 4.91 -20.78 -27.99
CA LYS A 19 4.18 -21.78 -28.81
C LYS A 19 4.36 -23.19 -28.28
N ARG A 20 5.59 -23.61 -27.96
CA ARG A 20 5.87 -24.94 -27.37
C ARG A 20 5.18 -25.15 -26.02
N VAL A 21 5.19 -24.13 -25.16
CA VAL A 21 4.57 -24.20 -23.83
C VAL A 21 3.06 -24.28 -23.94
N ALA A 22 2.47 -23.44 -24.80
CA ALA A 22 1.04 -23.41 -25.08
C ALA A 22 0.54 -24.75 -25.65
N ALA A 23 1.19 -25.26 -26.71
CA ALA A 23 0.87 -26.56 -27.30
C ALA A 23 1.01 -27.71 -26.29
N GLY A 24 2.09 -27.72 -25.51
CA GLY A 24 2.30 -28.73 -24.47
C GLY A 24 1.48 -28.52 -23.18
N ALA A 25 0.57 -27.54 -23.14
CA ALA A 25 -0.38 -27.31 -22.07
C ALA A 25 -1.84 -27.34 -22.57
N GLY A 26 -2.07 -27.51 -23.87
CA GLY A 26 -3.41 -27.44 -24.48
C GLY A 26 -4.05 -26.05 -24.41
N LEU A 27 -3.24 -24.99 -24.34
CA LEU A 27 -3.71 -23.60 -24.24
C LEU A 27 -3.34 -22.81 -25.48
N GLU A 28 -4.05 -21.70 -25.71
CA GLU A 28 -3.69 -20.73 -26.74
C GLU A 28 -2.51 -19.84 -26.32
N VAL A 29 -1.75 -19.35 -27.29
CA VAL A 29 -0.62 -18.43 -27.02
C VAL A 29 -1.09 -17.14 -26.36
N GLN A 30 -2.34 -16.72 -26.65
CA GLN A 30 -2.96 -15.54 -26.06
C GLN A 30 -3.24 -15.74 -24.56
N GLU A 31 -3.74 -16.92 -24.17
CA GLU A 31 -4.01 -17.26 -22.77
C GLU A 31 -2.72 -17.34 -21.96
N LEU A 32 -1.68 -17.95 -22.54
CA LEU A 32 -0.35 -17.95 -21.94
C LEU A 32 0.18 -16.53 -21.71
N ASN A 33 -0.03 -15.60 -22.64
CA ASN A 33 0.37 -14.20 -22.46
C ASN A 33 -0.41 -13.50 -21.35
N ARG A 34 -1.70 -13.80 -21.19
CA ARG A 34 -2.52 -13.26 -20.08
C ARG A 34 -2.00 -13.76 -18.74
N LEU A 35 -1.73 -15.06 -18.63
CA LEU A 35 -1.17 -15.67 -17.43
C LEU A 35 0.19 -15.07 -17.04
N LEU A 36 1.09 -14.90 -18.03
CA LEU A 36 2.41 -14.31 -17.80
C LEU A 36 2.31 -12.87 -17.29
N LYS A 37 1.34 -12.08 -17.78
CA LYS A 37 1.10 -10.72 -17.30
C LYS A 37 0.61 -10.71 -15.86
N GLN A 38 -0.35 -11.56 -15.51
CA GLN A 38 -0.87 -11.68 -14.14
C GLN A 38 0.23 -12.09 -13.16
N HIS A 39 1.05 -13.08 -13.53
CA HIS A 39 2.20 -13.49 -12.74
C HIS A 39 3.20 -12.34 -12.54
N LYS A 40 3.50 -11.57 -13.60
CA LYS A 40 4.41 -10.41 -13.52
C LYS A 40 3.85 -9.33 -12.59
N GLN A 41 2.56 -9.05 -12.65
CA GLN A 41 1.91 -8.08 -11.75
C GLN A 41 2.00 -8.52 -10.28
N MET A 42 1.72 -9.80 -9.99
CA MET A 42 1.85 -10.35 -8.63
C MET A 42 3.30 -10.34 -8.16
N ALA A 43 4.26 -10.68 -9.02
CA ALA A 43 5.68 -10.61 -8.71
C ALA A 43 6.14 -9.18 -8.38
N GLU A 44 5.69 -8.18 -9.13
CA GLU A 44 5.98 -6.77 -8.85
C GLU A 44 5.33 -6.29 -7.54
N MET A 45 4.10 -6.74 -7.25
CA MET A 45 3.44 -6.45 -5.98
C MET A 45 4.19 -7.07 -4.79
N MET A 46 4.54 -8.36 -4.88
CA MET A 46 5.36 -9.06 -3.90
C MET A 46 6.72 -8.39 -3.71
N LYS A 47 7.34 -7.89 -4.80
CA LYS A 47 8.63 -7.20 -4.74
C LYS A 47 8.52 -5.83 -4.08
N LYS A 48 7.42 -5.09 -4.30
CA LYS A 48 7.13 -3.82 -3.62
C LYS A 48 6.80 -3.99 -2.14
N MET A 49 6.18 -5.11 -1.77
CA MET A 49 5.82 -5.43 -0.39
C MET A 49 6.98 -6.08 0.39
N GLY A 50 7.77 -6.94 -0.27
CA GLY A 50 8.91 -7.65 0.30
C GLY A 50 10.20 -6.83 0.35
N LYS A 51 10.41 -5.89 -0.58
CA LYS A 51 11.33 -4.80 -0.33
C LYS A 51 10.66 -3.94 0.73
N GLY A 52 11.16 -3.98 1.96
CA GLY A 52 10.87 -3.00 3.01
C GLY A 52 11.23 -1.55 2.62
N GLY A 53 11.26 -1.19 1.34
CA GLY A 53 11.41 0.15 0.79
C GLY A 53 10.21 1.04 1.08
N MET A 54 8.99 0.50 1.26
CA MET A 54 7.90 1.32 1.80
C MET A 54 8.15 1.69 3.26
N MET A 55 8.55 0.71 4.10
CA MET A 55 8.92 0.96 5.50
C MET A 55 10.18 1.83 5.63
N LYS A 56 11.22 1.60 4.84
CA LYS A 56 12.46 2.40 4.84
C LYS A 56 12.23 3.79 4.29
N ASN A 57 11.44 3.98 3.24
CA ASN A 57 11.13 5.30 2.72
C ASN A 57 10.16 6.05 3.64
N ALA A 58 9.20 5.36 4.27
CA ALA A 58 8.34 5.94 5.29
C ALA A 58 9.15 6.31 6.55
N LEU A 59 10.06 5.46 7.00
CA LEU A 59 10.97 5.76 8.12
C LEU A 59 11.95 6.89 7.77
N LYS A 60 12.46 6.93 6.54
CA LYS A 60 13.33 8.01 6.05
C LYS A 60 12.57 9.33 5.84
N GLN A 61 11.29 9.29 5.46
CA GLN A 61 10.43 10.48 5.45
C GLN A 61 10.06 10.90 6.87
N MET A 62 9.78 9.97 7.77
CA MET A 62 9.48 10.29 9.17
C MET A 62 10.71 10.85 9.90
N LEU A 63 11.89 10.33 9.61
CA LEU A 63 13.15 10.80 10.19
C LEU A 63 13.73 12.02 9.43
N GLY A 64 13.39 12.17 8.14
CA GLY A 64 13.83 13.28 7.28
C GLY A 64 12.92 14.52 7.29
N ASN A 65 11.62 14.36 7.51
CA ASN A 65 10.67 15.47 7.75
C ASN A 65 10.48 15.77 9.25
N LYS A 66 11.25 15.15 10.13
CA LYS A 66 11.22 15.43 11.57
C LYS A 66 12.61 15.74 12.11
N GLY A 67 13.33 16.60 11.40
CA GLY A 67 14.13 17.60 12.09
C GLY A 67 13.17 18.56 12.79
N GLY A 68 13.06 18.47 14.11
CA GLY A 68 12.35 19.44 14.94
C GLY A 68 10.86 19.17 15.14
N MET A 69 10.53 18.19 15.97
CA MET A 69 9.46 18.44 16.94
C MET A 69 10.06 18.11 18.29
N ASP A 70 10.79 19.07 18.82
CA ASP A 70 11.20 19.06 20.21
C ASP A 70 9.92 19.22 21.06
N PRO A 71 9.49 18.19 21.81
CA PRO A 71 8.32 18.28 22.69
C PRO A 71 8.46 19.38 23.76
N SER A 72 9.64 19.98 23.92
CA SER A 72 9.89 21.15 24.78
C SER A 72 9.65 22.51 24.10
N THR A 73 9.43 22.56 22.78
CA THR A 73 9.09 23.80 22.05
C THR A 73 7.60 23.98 21.76
N MET A 74 6.77 23.02 22.16
CA MET A 74 5.32 23.22 22.16
C MET A 74 4.94 24.10 23.35
N ASP A 75 4.90 25.40 23.10
CA ASP A 75 4.42 26.39 24.05
C ASP A 75 2.98 26.01 24.49
N PRO A 76 2.71 25.77 25.79
CA PRO A 76 1.42 25.29 26.27
C PRO A 76 0.26 26.22 25.90
N ALA A 77 0.52 27.51 25.73
CA ALA A 77 -0.46 28.49 25.26
C ALA A 77 -0.92 28.23 23.81
N LYS A 78 -0.01 27.79 22.94
CA LYS A 78 -0.34 27.47 21.53
C LYS A 78 -1.02 26.10 21.41
N LEU A 79 -0.73 25.18 22.33
CA LEU A 79 -1.48 23.92 22.48
C LEU A 79 -2.90 24.17 23.01
N GLU A 80 -3.07 25.09 23.96
CA GLU A 80 -4.38 25.46 24.50
C GLU A 80 -5.22 26.20 23.45
N GLU A 81 -4.63 27.12 22.68
CA GLU A 81 -5.29 27.81 21.57
C GLU A 81 -5.64 26.85 20.43
N ALA A 82 -4.74 25.93 20.07
CA ALA A 82 -5.02 24.87 19.11
C ALA A 82 -6.11 23.91 19.62
N ALA A 83 -6.12 23.56 20.91
CA ALA A 83 -7.15 22.75 21.53
C ALA A 83 -8.50 23.48 21.60
N ARG A 84 -8.49 24.80 21.81
CA ARG A 84 -9.70 25.65 21.85
C ARG A 84 -10.26 25.92 20.46
N ALA A 85 -9.41 26.11 19.46
CA ALA A 85 -9.79 26.19 18.05
C ALA A 85 -10.32 24.84 17.53
N MET A 86 -9.75 23.72 18.00
CA MET A 86 -10.22 22.38 17.71
C MET A 86 -11.50 22.01 18.48
N LYS A 87 -11.75 22.61 19.65
CA LYS A 87 -13.00 22.48 20.42
C LYS A 87 -14.15 23.32 19.82
N GLY A 88 -13.83 24.38 19.06
CA GLY A 88 -14.81 25.24 18.39
C GLY A 88 -15.35 24.68 17.06
N MET A 89 -14.61 23.80 16.39
CA MET A 89 -15.11 22.99 15.28
C MET A 89 -15.58 21.65 15.84
N GLY A 90 -16.90 21.54 16.06
CA GLY A 90 -17.54 20.43 16.74
C GLY A 90 -17.05 19.03 16.33
N GLY A 91 -16.88 18.19 17.34
CA GLY A 91 -17.04 16.73 17.23
C GLY A 91 -15.92 15.95 16.56
N GLY A 92 -15.09 15.32 17.39
CA GLY A 92 -14.50 14.01 17.09
C GLY A 92 -13.16 14.00 16.34
N GLY A 93 -12.28 13.10 16.76
CA GLY A 93 -11.14 12.65 15.96
C GLY A 93 -9.84 12.55 16.74
N ILE A 94 -9.46 11.32 17.09
CA ILE A 94 -8.19 10.96 17.72
C ILE A 94 -7.02 11.40 16.80
N PRO A 95 -5.95 12.01 17.36
CA PRO A 95 -4.78 12.42 16.58
C PRO A 95 -4.08 11.21 15.94
N GLY A 96 -3.96 11.19 14.61
CA GLY A 96 -3.34 10.09 13.85
C GLY A 96 -4.11 9.67 12.61
N MET A 97 -5.35 10.14 12.43
CA MET A 97 -6.15 9.86 11.23
C MET A 97 -6.04 11.02 10.21
N PRO A 98 -5.89 10.74 8.90
CA PRO A 98 -5.85 11.78 7.87
C PRO A 98 -7.20 12.51 7.80
N ARG A 99 -7.17 13.85 7.82
CA ARG A 99 -8.38 14.67 7.62
C ARG A 99 -9.00 14.35 6.26
N GLY A 100 -10.23 13.84 6.26
CA GLY A 100 -10.99 13.53 5.04
C GLY A 100 -11.71 12.18 5.04
N MET A 101 -11.47 11.32 6.03
CA MET A 101 -12.26 10.10 6.19
C MET A 101 -13.37 10.34 7.22
N THR A 102 -14.53 10.82 6.76
CA THR A 102 -15.76 10.58 7.51
C THR A 102 -15.91 9.07 7.67
N LEU A 103 -16.20 8.63 8.89
CA LEU A 103 -16.54 7.24 9.16
C LEU A 103 -17.63 6.80 8.17
N PRO A 104 -17.49 5.64 7.50
CA PRO A 104 -18.56 5.12 6.66
C PRO A 104 -19.84 5.02 7.50
N SER A 105 -20.98 5.42 6.94
CA SER A 105 -22.24 5.71 7.66
C SER A 105 -22.89 4.52 8.39
N GLY A 106 -22.21 3.39 8.52
CA GLY A 106 -22.69 2.19 9.22
C GLY A 106 -22.16 1.99 10.65
N LEU A 107 -21.27 2.85 11.17
CA LEU A 107 -20.66 2.65 12.50
C LEU A 107 -21.04 3.69 13.57
N SER A 108 -22.02 4.56 13.30
CA SER A 108 -22.50 5.57 14.26
C SER A 108 -23.55 5.04 15.25
N GLY A 109 -24.05 3.81 15.07
CA GLY A 109 -25.16 3.24 15.85
C GLY A 109 -24.76 2.49 17.13
N LEU A 110 -23.46 2.26 17.39
CA LEU A 110 -23.00 1.38 18.47
C LEU A 110 -22.44 2.15 19.70
N MET A 111 -22.79 3.42 19.86
CA MET A 111 -22.34 4.21 21.02
C MET A 111 -23.42 5.16 21.58
N LYS A 112 -24.68 4.74 21.55
CA LYS A 112 -25.75 5.39 22.33
C LYS A 112 -26.62 4.35 23.02
N LYS A 113 -26.10 3.84 24.14
CA LYS A 113 -26.94 3.25 25.20
C LYS A 113 -26.19 3.25 26.54
N LYS A 114 -26.28 4.35 27.29
CA LYS A 114 -27.01 4.45 28.56
C LYS A 114 -26.86 5.86 29.11
#